data_AF-A0A432USV0-F1
#
_entry.id   AF-A0A432USV0-F1
#
_cell.length_a   1.000
_cell.length_b   1.000
_cell.length_c   1.000
_cell.angle_alpha   90.00
_cell.angle_beta   90.00
_cell.angle_gamma   90.00
#
_symmetry.space_group_name_H-M   'P 1'
#
loop_
_entity.id
_entity.type
_entity.pdbx_description
1 polymer ?
#
loop_
_entity_poly.entity_id
_entity_poly.type
_entity_poly.pdbx_seq_one_letter_code
_entity_poly.pdbx_strand_id
1 'polypeptide(L)'
;MGSGYEVIEPRCPFCNERLDRPRELEPMRRGDFEYGVCRCGAVYVHDVTGFNLGAAMVEALEFACDADLDLAWDLMPDEDYHDALIEGYDIKKHLIYPAGHDYEGHRVKGALSFIRLADDLRDTKEQGVRQKYHTASPPPLAGSRTSSAVKAARKKRFSKREVAKAVQKEDLELLTKMASKDRLVLRKMQRLLYNADPKKRWQAVVMLGAVAGAMAQADPAAVGDLLRRLLYAANDSAAAN
;
A
#
# COMPACT_ATOMS: atom_id res chain seq x y z
N MET A 1 -32.76 16.49 -16.60
CA MET A 1 -31.58 17.29 -16.20
C MET A 1 -30.54 16.31 -15.69
N GLY A 2 -29.58 15.94 -16.54
CA GLY A 2 -28.57 14.93 -16.19
C GLY A 2 -27.63 15.47 -15.12
N SER A 3 -27.45 14.73 -14.02
CA SER A 3 -26.36 15.02 -13.08
C SER A 3 -25.05 14.76 -13.83
N GLY A 4 -24.43 15.81 -14.33
CA GLY A 4 -23.16 15.73 -15.04
C GLY A 4 -22.09 15.24 -14.08
N TYR A 5 -21.71 13.96 -14.18
CA TYR A 5 -20.50 13.46 -13.55
C TYR A 5 -19.33 14.08 -14.30
N GLU A 6 -18.84 15.22 -13.82
CA GLU A 6 -17.63 15.84 -14.34
C GLU A 6 -16.44 14.92 -14.01
N VAL A 7 -15.65 14.58 -15.02
CA VAL A 7 -14.39 13.85 -14.85
C VAL A 7 -13.25 14.77 -15.22
N ILE A 8 -12.15 14.66 -14.49
CA ILE A 8 -11.03 15.58 -14.62
C ILE A 8 -9.77 14.79 -14.95
N GLU A 9 -8.95 15.36 -15.83
CA GLU A 9 -7.62 14.84 -16.12
C GLU A 9 -6.70 15.05 -14.91
N PRO A 10 -5.91 14.04 -14.48
CA PRO A 10 -5.03 14.17 -13.33
C PRO A 10 -3.91 15.19 -13.58
N ARG A 11 -3.86 16.21 -12.73
CA ARG A 11 -2.87 17.29 -12.76
C ARG A 11 -2.15 17.42 -11.43
N CYS A 12 -0.88 17.83 -11.50
CA CYS A 12 -0.10 18.09 -10.30
C CYS A 12 -0.68 19.29 -9.54
N PRO A 13 -0.97 19.16 -8.23
CA PRO A 13 -1.53 20.26 -7.45
C PRO A 13 -0.56 21.45 -7.27
N PHE A 14 0.74 21.24 -7.48
CA PHE A 14 1.76 22.28 -7.28
C PHE A 14 2.13 23.07 -8.54
N CYS A 15 2.06 22.45 -9.72
CA CYS A 15 2.47 23.10 -10.97
C CYS A 15 1.44 22.98 -12.10
N ASN A 16 0.32 22.30 -11.87
CA ASN A 16 -0.78 22.08 -12.80
C ASN A 16 -0.44 21.32 -14.10
N GLU A 17 0.78 20.77 -14.19
CA GLU A 17 1.19 19.89 -15.28
C GLU A 17 0.43 18.57 -15.24
N ARG A 18 0.24 17.98 -16.42
CA ARG A 18 -0.38 16.66 -16.55
C ARG A 18 0.48 15.61 -15.85
N LEU A 19 -0.16 14.72 -15.10
CA LEU A 19 0.53 13.63 -14.43
C LEU A 19 0.73 12.45 -15.38
N ASP A 20 1.85 11.76 -15.23
CA ASP A 20 1.99 10.43 -15.79
C ASP A 20 1.22 9.42 -14.92
N ARG A 21 0.81 8.30 -15.52
CA ARG A 21 0.22 7.21 -14.74
C ARG A 21 1.27 6.66 -13.74
N PRO A 22 0.93 6.52 -12.43
CA PRO A 22 1.80 5.91 -11.44
C PRO A 22 2.27 4.51 -11.86
N ARG A 23 3.48 4.12 -11.44
CA ARG A 23 4.18 2.90 -11.83
C ARG A 23 4.70 2.15 -10.60
N GLU A 24 4.74 0.83 -10.67
CA GLU A 24 5.43 0.02 -9.66
C GLU A 24 6.96 0.25 -9.79
N LEU A 25 7.62 0.47 -8.66
CA LEU A 25 9.07 0.59 -8.59
C LEU A 25 9.71 -0.80 -8.42
N GLU A 26 10.90 -0.98 -8.99
CA GLU A 26 11.72 -2.19 -8.78
C GLU A 26 13.03 -1.79 -8.07
N PRO A 27 13.38 -2.42 -6.93
CA PRO A 27 12.62 -3.45 -6.22
C PRO A 27 11.37 -2.91 -5.52
N MET A 28 10.35 -3.76 -5.37
CA MET A 28 9.09 -3.43 -4.69
C MET A 28 9.32 -2.89 -3.26
N ARG A 29 8.77 -1.71 -2.96
CA ARG A 29 8.83 -1.10 -1.61
C ARG A 29 7.80 -1.71 -0.66
N ARG A 30 7.96 -1.46 0.65
CA ARG A 30 7.19 -2.10 1.73
C ARG A 30 5.67 -1.92 1.61
N GLY A 31 5.22 -0.75 1.16
CA GLY A 31 3.81 -0.40 1.03
C GLY A 31 3.07 -1.02 -0.17
N ASP A 32 3.78 -1.67 -1.11
CA ASP A 32 3.21 -2.17 -2.37
C ASP A 32 2.41 -1.07 -3.15
N PHE A 33 2.90 0.17 -3.17
CA PHE A 33 2.24 1.29 -3.87
C PHE A 33 2.80 1.53 -5.28
N GLU A 34 2.03 2.21 -6.12
CA GLU A 34 2.52 2.78 -7.39
C GLU A 34 2.92 4.25 -7.22
N TYR A 35 4.00 4.67 -7.86
CA TYR A 35 4.65 5.97 -7.68
C TYR A 35 4.69 6.77 -8.98
N GLY A 36 4.78 8.09 -8.86
CA GLY A 36 5.13 8.96 -9.95
C GLY A 36 5.94 10.16 -9.48
N VAL A 37 6.64 10.78 -10.43
CA VAL A 37 7.43 11.98 -10.20
C VAL A 37 7.00 13.01 -11.24
N CYS A 38 6.47 14.13 -10.77
CA CYS A 38 6.11 15.24 -11.63
C CYS A 38 7.36 15.99 -12.07
N ARG A 39 7.29 16.68 -13.22
CA ARG A 39 8.39 17.52 -13.75
C ARG A 39 8.85 18.60 -12.78
N CYS A 40 7.96 19.12 -11.94
CA CYS A 40 8.31 20.10 -10.91
C CYS A 40 9.08 19.47 -9.72
N GLY A 41 9.22 18.14 -9.69
CA GLY A 41 9.87 17.39 -8.62
C GLY A 41 8.94 16.94 -7.49
N ALA A 42 7.63 17.16 -7.62
CA ALA A 42 6.67 16.57 -6.68
C ALA A 42 6.59 15.05 -6.89
N VAL A 43 6.69 14.29 -5.80
CA VAL A 43 6.45 12.84 -5.77
C VAL A 43 5.00 12.59 -5.47
N TYR A 44 4.40 11.58 -6.11
CA TYR A 44 3.04 11.14 -5.80
C TYR A 44 2.93 9.63 -5.71
N VAL A 45 2.07 9.17 -4.80
CA VAL A 45 1.84 7.76 -4.48
C VAL A 45 0.36 7.44 -4.57
N HIS A 46 0.03 6.35 -5.25
CA HIS A 46 -1.34 5.90 -5.44
C HIS A 46 -1.76 4.87 -4.39
N ASP A 47 -2.79 5.18 -3.60
CA ASP A 47 -3.51 4.20 -2.79
C ASP A 47 -4.79 3.76 -3.49
N VAL A 48 -4.79 2.52 -3.99
CA VAL A 48 -5.93 1.87 -4.65
C VAL A 48 -7.19 1.86 -3.76
N THR A 49 -7.02 1.87 -2.44
CA THR A 49 -8.12 1.67 -1.49
C THR A 49 -8.74 2.96 -0.95
N GLY A 50 -7.98 4.06 -0.96
CA GLY A 50 -8.33 5.32 -0.28
C GLY A 50 -8.32 5.25 1.24
N PHE A 51 -7.87 4.14 1.84
CA PHE A 51 -7.87 3.92 3.30
C PHE A 51 -6.47 3.88 3.92
N ASN A 52 -5.41 3.82 3.11
CA ASN A 52 -4.03 3.78 3.55
C ASN A 52 -3.30 5.11 3.28
N LEU A 53 -4.03 6.23 3.28
CA LEU A 53 -3.50 7.55 2.90
C LEU A 53 -2.28 7.97 3.71
N GLY A 54 -2.26 7.69 5.02
CA GLY A 54 -1.10 7.98 5.86
C GLY A 54 0.14 7.18 5.46
N ALA A 55 -0.01 5.90 5.11
CA ALA A 55 1.10 5.08 4.63
C ALA A 55 1.56 5.51 3.22
N ALA A 56 0.63 5.90 2.35
CA ALA A 56 0.96 6.44 1.03
C ALA A 56 1.70 7.77 1.13
N MET A 57 1.31 8.64 2.07
CA MET A 57 1.99 9.90 2.35
C MET A 57 3.41 9.69 2.87
N VAL A 58 3.61 8.79 3.85
CA VAL A 58 4.94 8.46 4.37
C VAL A 58 5.84 7.89 3.27
N GLU A 59 5.33 6.98 2.44
CA GLU A 59 6.11 6.44 1.32
C GLU A 59 6.43 7.52 0.27
N ALA A 60 5.53 8.47 0.02
CA ALA A 60 5.81 9.61 -0.85
C ALA A 60 6.92 10.50 -0.27
N LEU A 61 6.90 10.75 1.04
CA LEU A 61 7.88 11.58 1.74
C LEU A 61 9.27 10.93 1.76
N GLU A 62 9.33 9.66 2.15
CA GLU A 62 10.56 8.86 2.11
C GLU A 62 11.14 8.82 0.69
N PHE A 63 10.29 8.64 -0.33
CA PHE A 63 10.75 8.60 -1.71
C PHE A 63 11.24 9.97 -2.19
N ALA A 64 10.56 11.06 -1.83
CA ALA A 64 10.99 12.43 -2.13
C ALA A 64 12.35 12.76 -1.49
N CYS A 65 12.64 12.19 -0.32
CA CYS A 65 13.93 12.30 0.36
C CYS A 65 15.01 11.37 -0.20
N ASP A 66 14.84 10.81 -1.40
CA ASP A 66 15.74 9.83 -2.00
C ASP A 66 15.92 8.56 -1.12
N ALA A 67 14.86 8.11 -0.45
CA ALA A 67 14.87 7.01 0.52
C ALA A 67 15.77 7.24 1.75
N ASP A 68 16.11 8.50 2.05
CA ASP A 68 16.73 8.94 3.29
C ASP A 68 15.65 9.03 4.38
N LEU A 69 15.53 7.94 5.16
CA LEU A 69 14.53 7.81 6.21
C LEU A 69 14.75 8.80 7.34
N ASP A 70 16.00 9.00 7.75
CA ASP A 70 16.33 9.86 8.88
C ASP A 70 15.95 11.32 8.54
N LEU A 71 16.34 11.79 7.35
CA LEU A 71 15.90 13.10 6.87
C LEU A 71 14.38 13.21 6.81
N ALA A 72 13.68 12.22 6.25
CA ALA A 72 12.23 12.26 6.08
C ALA A 72 11.47 12.42 7.41
N TRP A 73 12.00 11.89 8.52
CA TRP A 73 11.40 12.03 9.85
C TRP A 73 11.72 13.36 10.53
N ASP A 74 12.77 14.05 10.09
CA ASP A 74 13.19 15.35 10.63
C ASP A 74 12.52 16.53 9.90
N LEU A 75 11.91 16.30 8.74
CA LEU A 75 11.24 17.35 7.96
C LEU A 75 9.93 17.81 8.59
N MET A 76 9.71 19.11 8.60
CA MET A 76 8.50 19.77 9.06
C MET A 76 7.54 20.08 7.90
N PRO A 77 6.24 19.77 8.03
CA PRO A 77 5.23 20.16 7.03
C PRO A 77 5.12 21.69 6.94
N ASP A 78 4.81 22.18 5.75
CA ASP A 78 4.70 23.60 5.36
C ASP A 78 6.00 24.43 5.46
N GLU A 79 7.07 23.86 6.02
CA GLU A 79 8.42 24.45 6.06
C GLU A 79 9.34 23.73 5.07
N ASP A 80 9.59 22.45 5.30
CA ASP A 80 10.52 21.63 4.52
C ASP A 80 9.84 20.92 3.34
N TYR A 81 8.54 20.67 3.45
CA TYR A 81 7.75 20.08 2.38
C TYR A 81 6.29 20.53 2.43
N HIS A 82 5.64 20.47 1.28
CA HIS A 82 4.19 20.64 1.16
C HIS A 82 3.58 19.32 0.68
N ASP A 83 2.43 18.95 1.23
CA ASP A 83 1.65 17.80 0.81
C ASP A 83 0.35 18.21 0.10
N ALA A 84 -0.22 17.27 -0.65
CA ALA A 84 -1.55 17.44 -1.24
C ALA A 84 -2.21 16.07 -1.45
N LEU A 85 -3.54 16.05 -1.51
CA LEU A 85 -4.32 14.85 -1.72
C LEU A 85 -5.30 15.04 -2.88
N ILE A 86 -5.36 14.08 -3.79
CA ILE A 86 -6.39 13.98 -4.81
C ILE A 86 -7.14 12.66 -4.62
N GLU A 87 -8.42 12.74 -4.30
CA GLU A 87 -9.30 11.57 -4.16
C GLU A 87 -10.05 11.26 -5.46
N GLY A 88 -10.67 10.08 -5.54
CA GLY A 88 -11.49 9.68 -6.69
C GLY A 88 -10.67 9.34 -7.93
N TYR A 89 -9.39 9.01 -7.79
CA TYR A 89 -8.53 8.64 -8.90
C TYR A 89 -8.74 7.18 -9.33
N ASP A 90 -8.94 6.95 -10.63
CA ASP A 90 -9.00 5.62 -11.26
C ASP A 90 -7.70 5.35 -12.03
N ILE A 91 -6.88 4.42 -11.53
CA ILE A 91 -5.60 4.06 -12.17
C ILE A 91 -5.76 3.47 -13.58
N LYS A 92 -6.87 2.77 -13.87
CA LYS A 92 -7.09 2.14 -15.18
C LYS A 92 -7.41 3.20 -16.22
N LYS A 93 -8.39 4.06 -15.92
CA LYS A 93 -8.83 5.12 -16.83
C LYS A 93 -7.89 6.33 -16.82
N HIS A 94 -7.09 6.47 -15.76
CA HIS A 94 -6.23 7.63 -15.50
C HIS A 94 -7.03 8.93 -15.50
N LEU A 95 -8.11 8.92 -14.73
CA LEU A 95 -9.06 10.03 -14.56
C LEU A 95 -9.37 10.21 -13.09
N ILE A 96 -9.77 11.43 -12.73
CA ILE A 96 -10.31 11.79 -11.42
C ILE A 96 -11.82 11.91 -11.53
N TYR A 97 -12.51 11.31 -10.57
CA TYR A 97 -13.95 11.37 -10.37
C TYR A 97 -14.23 12.13 -9.07
N PRO A 98 -14.39 13.47 -9.11
CA PRO A 98 -14.60 14.28 -7.89
C PRO A 98 -15.85 13.89 -7.11
N ALA A 99 -16.89 13.43 -7.81
CA ALA A 99 -18.10 12.90 -7.19
C ALA A 99 -17.89 11.56 -6.48
N GLY A 100 -16.71 10.93 -6.61
CA GLY A 100 -16.37 9.63 -6.01
C GLY A 100 -17.03 8.43 -6.70
N HIS A 101 -17.72 8.63 -7.83
CA HIS A 101 -18.39 7.58 -8.59
C HIS A 101 -18.08 7.71 -10.08
N ASP A 102 -17.92 6.58 -10.75
CA ASP A 102 -17.79 6.54 -12.21
C ASP A 102 -19.16 6.62 -12.92
N TYR A 103 -19.13 6.67 -14.25
CA TYR A 103 -20.34 6.74 -15.07
C TYR A 103 -21.29 5.54 -14.92
N GLU A 104 -20.79 4.42 -14.41
CA GLU A 104 -21.57 3.21 -14.12
C GLU A 104 -22.10 3.20 -12.67
N GLY A 105 -21.83 4.26 -11.91
CA GLY A 105 -22.21 4.40 -10.50
C GLY A 105 -21.27 3.67 -9.54
N HIS A 106 -20.20 3.05 -10.02
CA HIS A 106 -19.24 2.37 -9.17
C HIS A 106 -18.43 3.39 -8.37
N ARG A 107 -18.31 3.15 -7.06
CA ARG A 107 -17.50 4.02 -6.19
C ARG A 107 -16.02 3.93 -6.55
N VAL A 108 -15.42 5.06 -6.90
CA VAL A 108 -13.99 5.22 -7.12
C VAL A 108 -13.35 5.66 -5.80
N LYS A 109 -12.46 4.83 -5.27
CA LYS A 109 -11.84 5.05 -3.95
C LYS A 109 -10.35 5.37 -4.02
N GLY A 110 -9.75 5.27 -5.20
CA GLY A 110 -8.32 5.52 -5.35
C GLY A 110 -7.97 6.96 -5.00
N ALA A 111 -6.79 7.16 -4.45
CA ALA A 111 -6.29 8.50 -4.14
C ALA A 111 -4.81 8.62 -4.51
N LEU A 112 -4.37 9.84 -4.79
CA LEU A 112 -2.98 10.21 -5.01
C LEU A 112 -2.55 11.14 -3.87
N SER A 113 -1.61 10.68 -3.05
CA SER A 113 -0.93 11.50 -2.05
C SER A 113 0.33 12.11 -2.66
N PHE A 114 0.54 13.41 -2.50
CA PHE A 114 1.66 14.14 -3.07
C PHE A 114 2.57 14.69 -1.97
N ILE A 115 3.86 14.74 -2.26
CA ILE A 115 4.87 15.45 -1.47
C ILE A 115 5.74 16.28 -2.41
N ARG A 116 5.97 17.54 -2.05
CA ARG A 116 6.93 18.44 -2.70
C ARG A 116 7.85 19.03 -1.66
N LEU A 117 9.15 18.68 -1.74
CA LEU A 117 10.17 19.30 -0.91
C LEU A 117 10.39 20.78 -1.29
N ALA A 118 10.80 21.58 -0.31
CA ALA A 118 11.34 22.92 -0.49
C ALA A 118 12.50 22.93 -1.51
N ASP A 119 12.75 24.09 -2.12
CA ASP A 119 13.62 24.19 -3.31
C ASP A 119 15.05 23.70 -3.05
N ASP A 120 15.64 24.10 -1.92
CA ASP A 120 16.99 23.72 -1.49
C ASP A 120 17.13 22.21 -1.23
N LEU A 121 16.19 21.62 -0.49
CA LEU A 121 16.17 20.17 -0.24
C LEU A 121 15.94 19.40 -1.54
N ARG A 122 15.00 19.85 -2.37
CA ARG A 122 14.66 19.18 -3.63
C ARG A 122 15.84 19.16 -4.59
N ASP A 123 16.55 20.28 -4.75
CA ASP A 123 17.67 20.38 -5.69
C ASP A 123 18.79 19.38 -5.35
N THR A 124 18.98 19.07 -4.06
CA THR A 124 19.96 18.05 -3.62
C THR A 124 19.48 16.62 -3.82
N LYS A 125 18.17 16.36 -3.74
CA LYS A 125 17.59 15.01 -3.82
C LYS A 125 17.11 14.62 -5.21
N GLU A 126 16.82 15.59 -6.09
CA GLU A 126 16.16 15.39 -7.38
C GLU A 126 16.85 14.34 -8.25
N GLN A 127 18.19 14.37 -8.33
CA GLN A 127 18.94 13.43 -9.15
C GLN A 127 18.73 11.97 -8.69
N GLY A 128 18.78 11.73 -7.37
CA GLY A 128 18.56 10.40 -6.79
C GLY A 128 17.14 9.90 -6.99
N VAL A 129 16.16 10.76 -6.74
CA VAL A 129 14.73 10.48 -6.95
C VAL A 129 14.45 10.11 -8.41
N ARG A 130 14.93 10.92 -9.36
CA ARG A 130 14.77 10.66 -10.79
C ARG A 130 15.46 9.36 -11.21
N GLN A 131 16.68 9.10 -10.74
CA GLN A 131 17.40 7.87 -11.06
C GLN A 131 16.61 6.63 -10.60
N LYS A 132 16.10 6.65 -9.35
CA LYS A 132 15.27 5.56 -8.78
C LYS A 132 13.93 5.41 -9.51
N TYR A 133 13.36 6.51 -9.98
CA TYR A 133 12.14 6.48 -10.80
C TYR A 133 12.40 5.98 -12.23
N HIS A 134 13.54 6.29 -12.83
CA HIS A 134 13.91 5.80 -14.16
C HIS A 134 14.20 4.30 -14.20
N THR A 135 14.61 3.71 -13.07
CA THR A 135 14.69 2.25 -12.91
C THR A 135 13.32 1.58 -12.71
N ALA A 136 12.22 2.34 -12.65
CA ALA A 136 10.87 1.79 -12.56
C ALA A 136 10.46 1.11 -13.86
N SER A 137 9.76 -0.02 -13.74
CA SER A 137 9.19 -0.69 -14.91
C SER A 137 8.17 0.24 -15.59
N PRO A 138 8.13 0.32 -16.94
CA PRO A 138 7.12 1.10 -17.63
C PRO A 138 5.70 0.64 -17.24
N PRO A 139 4.70 1.54 -17.22
CA PRO A 139 3.34 1.18 -16.91
C PRO A 139 2.90 0.24 -18.03
N PRO A 140 2.34 -0.93 -17.73
CA PRO A 140 1.98 -1.85 -18.78
C PRO A 140 0.96 -1.18 -19.70
N LEU A 141 1.28 -1.11 -21.00
CA LEU A 141 0.43 -0.48 -22.02
C LEU A 141 -1.00 -1.00 -21.89
N ALA A 142 -1.96 -0.07 -21.89
CA ALA A 142 -3.38 -0.36 -21.88
C ALA A 142 -3.70 -1.30 -23.05
N GLY A 143 -4.11 -2.54 -22.72
CA GLY A 143 -4.55 -3.53 -23.69
C GLY A 143 -3.81 -4.87 -23.68
N SER A 144 -2.58 -4.95 -23.15
CA SER A 144 -1.80 -6.21 -23.16
C SER A 144 -1.54 -6.77 -21.75
N ARG A 145 -2.58 -6.83 -20.93
CA ARG A 145 -2.62 -7.75 -19.80
C ARG A 145 -3.95 -8.45 -19.83
N THR A 146 -3.98 -9.63 -20.46
CA THR A 146 -5.02 -10.61 -20.17
C THR A 146 -5.17 -10.70 -18.66
N SER A 147 -6.41 -10.74 -18.20
CA SER A 147 -6.82 -10.83 -16.78
C SER A 147 -6.14 -11.96 -15.98
N SER A 148 -5.39 -12.85 -16.65
CA SER A 148 -4.52 -13.88 -16.10
C SER A 148 -3.17 -13.38 -15.56
N ALA A 149 -2.52 -12.38 -16.17
CA ALA A 149 -1.18 -11.93 -15.76
C ALA A 149 -1.21 -10.99 -14.54
N VAL A 150 -2.26 -10.16 -14.41
CA VAL A 150 -2.51 -9.35 -13.19
C VAL A 150 -2.85 -10.24 -11.97
N LYS A 151 -3.38 -11.45 -12.20
CA LYS A 151 -3.53 -12.47 -11.14
C LYS A 151 -2.22 -13.18 -10.80
N ALA A 152 -1.24 -13.19 -11.71
CA ALA A 152 0.03 -13.88 -11.52
C ALA A 152 1.08 -13.01 -10.78
N ALA A 153 1.07 -11.69 -11.01
CA ALA A 153 2.03 -10.76 -10.39
C ALA A 153 1.58 -10.22 -9.02
N ARG A 154 0.27 -10.21 -8.71
CA ARG A 154 -0.16 -10.18 -7.31
C ARG A 154 0.24 -11.51 -6.70
N LYS A 155 1.32 -11.55 -5.91
CA LYS A 155 1.60 -12.66 -4.96
C LYS A 155 0.27 -13.23 -4.50
N LYS A 156 -0.02 -14.49 -4.85
CA LYS A 156 -1.35 -15.13 -4.72
C LYS A 156 -1.94 -14.80 -3.35
N ARG A 157 -2.81 -13.79 -3.28
CA ARG A 157 -3.35 -13.30 -2.00
C ARG A 157 -4.36 -14.31 -1.51
N PHE A 158 -4.13 -14.87 -0.33
CA PHE A 158 -5.02 -15.90 0.20
C PHE A 158 -6.23 -15.25 0.86
N SER A 159 -7.43 -15.74 0.55
CA SER A 159 -8.66 -15.25 1.17
C SER A 159 -8.70 -15.60 2.67
N LYS A 160 -9.48 -14.84 3.45
CA LYS A 160 -9.70 -15.14 4.88
C LYS A 160 -10.24 -16.56 5.07
N ARG A 161 -11.10 -17.02 4.16
CA ARG A 161 -11.70 -18.37 4.19
C ARG A 161 -10.67 -19.46 3.95
N GLU A 162 -9.76 -19.28 3.00
CA GLU A 162 -8.67 -20.25 2.74
C GLU A 162 -7.73 -20.37 3.93
N VAL A 163 -7.28 -19.23 4.48
CA VAL A 163 -6.43 -19.22 5.68
C VAL A 163 -7.14 -19.88 6.86
N ALA A 164 -8.41 -19.54 7.11
CA ALA A 164 -9.18 -20.14 8.19
C ALA A 164 -9.36 -21.66 8.03
N LYS A 165 -9.58 -22.15 6.80
CA LYS A 165 -9.67 -23.59 6.52
C LYS A 165 -8.34 -24.30 6.77
N ALA A 166 -7.22 -23.71 6.36
CA ALA A 166 -5.90 -24.28 6.59
C ALA A 166 -5.55 -24.33 8.10
N VAL A 167 -5.91 -23.29 8.86
CA VAL A 167 -5.81 -23.29 10.33
C VAL A 167 -6.67 -24.38 10.97
N GLN A 168 -7.92 -24.53 10.53
CA GLN A 168 -8.83 -25.57 11.07
C GLN A 168 -8.35 -26.99 10.77
N LYS A 169 -7.64 -27.19 9.65
CA LYS A 169 -7.03 -28.46 9.27
C LYS A 169 -5.65 -28.68 9.90
N GLU A 170 -5.14 -27.70 10.67
CA GLU A 170 -3.80 -27.73 11.28
C GLU A 170 -2.69 -27.97 10.24
N ASP A 171 -2.89 -27.47 9.01
CA ASP A 171 -1.98 -27.68 7.88
C ASP A 171 -0.83 -26.66 7.91
N LEU A 172 0.17 -26.95 8.75
CA LEU A 172 1.33 -26.07 8.99
C LEU A 172 2.15 -25.82 7.72
N GLU A 173 2.36 -26.85 6.91
CA GLU A 173 3.16 -26.76 5.70
C GLU A 173 2.50 -25.80 4.69
N LEU A 174 1.19 -25.98 4.46
CA LEU A 174 0.43 -25.08 3.60
C LEU A 174 0.46 -23.66 4.14
N LEU A 175 0.23 -23.45 5.45
CA LEU A 175 0.22 -22.11 6.03
C LEU A 175 1.59 -21.41 5.92
N THR A 176 2.68 -22.13 6.13
CA THR A 176 4.05 -21.59 5.98
C THR A 176 4.34 -21.22 4.52
N LYS A 177 3.93 -22.07 3.57
CA LYS A 177 4.01 -21.80 2.14
C LYS A 177 3.11 -20.63 1.71
N MET A 178 1.96 -20.46 2.35
CA MET A 178 1.08 -19.32 2.12
C MET A 178 1.73 -18.04 2.64
N ALA A 179 2.27 -18.06 3.86
CA ALA A 179 2.79 -16.87 4.53
C ALA A 179 4.13 -16.37 3.94
N SER A 180 4.98 -17.28 3.43
CA SER A 180 6.18 -16.90 2.64
C SER A 180 5.84 -16.19 1.33
N LYS A 181 4.66 -16.48 0.74
CA LYS A 181 4.18 -15.83 -0.48
C LYS A 181 3.37 -14.56 -0.21
N ASP A 182 2.65 -14.50 0.90
CA ASP A 182 1.76 -13.40 1.26
C ASP A 182 1.88 -13.10 2.76
N ARG A 183 2.61 -12.02 3.10
CA ARG A 183 2.82 -11.58 4.49
C ARG A 183 1.50 -11.26 5.21
N LEU A 184 0.40 -11.00 4.47
CA LEU A 184 -0.93 -10.76 5.06
C LEU A 184 -1.56 -12.02 5.64
N VAL A 185 -1.04 -13.21 5.36
CA VAL A 185 -1.51 -14.47 5.96
C VAL A 185 -1.38 -14.42 7.48
N LEU A 186 -0.25 -13.93 8.01
CA LEU A 186 -0.07 -13.74 9.45
C LEU A 186 -1.12 -12.79 10.04
N ARG A 187 -1.44 -11.69 9.34
CA ARG A 187 -2.50 -10.75 9.77
C ARG A 187 -3.89 -11.39 9.74
N LYS A 188 -4.17 -12.25 8.76
CA LYS A 188 -5.45 -12.97 8.66
C LYS A 188 -5.56 -14.03 9.76
N MET A 189 -4.48 -14.73 10.09
CA MET A 189 -4.41 -15.66 11.24
C MET A 189 -4.60 -14.92 12.57
N GLN A 190 -3.96 -13.77 12.78
CA GLN A 190 -4.16 -12.93 13.96
C GLN A 190 -5.64 -12.55 14.17
N ARG A 191 -6.39 -12.27 13.10
CA ARG A 191 -7.84 -11.98 13.21
C ARG A 191 -8.67 -13.17 13.68
N LEU A 192 -8.18 -14.41 13.57
CA LEU A 192 -8.87 -15.61 14.06
C LEU A 192 -8.75 -15.76 15.58
N LEU A 193 -7.87 -15.00 16.24
CA LEU A 193 -7.76 -14.95 17.69
C LEU A 193 -9.05 -14.42 18.37
N TYR A 194 -9.86 -13.66 17.62
CA TYR A 194 -11.15 -13.11 18.08
C TYR A 194 -12.36 -14.00 17.73
N ASN A 195 -12.15 -15.29 17.42
CA ASN A 195 -13.27 -16.19 17.13
C ASN A 195 -14.14 -16.41 18.37
N ALA A 196 -15.47 -16.44 18.22
CA ALA A 196 -16.39 -16.74 19.33
C ALA A 196 -16.19 -18.16 19.89
N ASP A 197 -15.76 -19.11 19.07
CA ASP A 197 -15.50 -20.50 19.46
C ASP A 197 -14.12 -20.65 20.12
N PRO A 198 -14.03 -21.03 21.42
CA PRO A 198 -12.77 -21.19 22.13
C PRO A 198 -11.82 -22.20 21.49
N LYS A 199 -12.34 -23.29 20.91
CA LYS A 199 -11.50 -24.31 20.26
C LYS A 199 -10.82 -23.73 19.02
N LYS A 200 -11.57 -22.99 18.21
CA LYS A 200 -11.03 -22.32 17.01
C LYS A 200 -10.02 -21.24 17.36
N ARG A 201 -10.21 -20.51 18.47
CA ARG A 201 -9.22 -19.54 18.97
C ARG A 201 -7.92 -20.23 19.34
N TRP A 202 -7.98 -21.31 20.11
CA TRP A 202 -6.79 -22.06 20.51
C TRP A 202 -6.03 -22.63 19.31
N GLN A 203 -6.74 -23.20 18.34
CA GLN A 203 -6.12 -23.64 17.08
C GLN A 203 -5.43 -22.48 16.36
N ALA A 204 -6.05 -21.31 16.29
CA ALA A 204 -5.42 -20.13 15.68
C ALA A 204 -4.16 -19.67 16.43
N VAL A 205 -4.16 -19.70 17.77
CA VAL A 205 -2.97 -19.36 18.59
C VAL A 205 -1.82 -20.30 18.26
N VAL A 206 -2.05 -21.62 18.33
CA VAL A 206 -1.01 -22.64 18.12
C VAL A 206 -0.43 -22.54 16.70
N MET A 207 -1.31 -22.49 15.69
CA MET A 207 -0.86 -22.43 14.30
C MET A 207 -0.15 -21.10 13.99
N LEU A 208 -0.60 -19.98 14.55
CA LEU A 208 0.06 -18.69 14.36
C LEU A 208 1.48 -18.70 14.95
N GLY A 209 1.66 -19.25 16.14
CA GLY A 209 2.98 -19.41 16.77
C GLY A 209 3.91 -20.31 15.94
N ALA A 210 3.41 -21.46 15.50
CA ALA A 210 4.19 -22.40 14.69
C ALA A 210 4.63 -21.79 13.34
N VAL A 211 3.72 -21.12 12.63
CA VAL A 211 4.03 -20.46 11.35
C VAL A 211 5.00 -19.29 11.57
N ALA A 212 4.81 -18.48 12.61
CA ALA A 212 5.73 -17.38 12.93
C ALA A 212 7.13 -17.91 13.25
N GLY A 213 7.23 -19.01 14.02
CA GLY A 213 8.51 -19.68 14.30
C GLY A 213 9.21 -20.17 13.03
N ALA A 214 8.47 -20.81 12.13
CA ALA A 214 9.01 -21.27 10.85
C ALA A 214 9.47 -20.09 9.95
N MET A 215 8.80 -18.94 10.04
CA MET A 215 9.14 -17.74 9.28
C MET A 215 10.27 -16.91 9.89
N ALA A 216 10.59 -17.08 11.17
CA ALA A 216 11.47 -16.17 11.91
C ALA A 216 12.86 -16.01 11.29
N GLN A 217 13.39 -17.04 10.64
CA GLN A 217 14.68 -16.98 9.95
C GLN A 217 14.59 -16.43 8.53
N ALA A 218 13.48 -16.70 7.83
CA ALA A 218 13.31 -16.33 6.42
C ALA A 218 12.80 -14.88 6.23
N ASP A 219 11.94 -14.41 7.13
CA ASP A 219 11.41 -13.04 7.14
C ASP A 219 11.22 -12.56 8.59
N PRO A 220 12.33 -12.21 9.29
CA PRO A 220 12.27 -11.69 10.67
C PRO A 220 11.40 -10.43 10.79
N ALA A 221 11.33 -9.62 9.73
CA ALA A 221 10.54 -8.39 9.71
C ALA A 221 9.03 -8.68 9.78
N ALA A 222 8.52 -9.66 9.02
CA ALA A 222 7.11 -10.06 9.10
C ALA A 222 6.72 -10.55 10.50
N VAL A 223 7.62 -11.29 11.15
CA VAL A 223 7.41 -11.80 12.50
C VAL A 223 7.48 -10.67 13.52
N GLY A 224 8.44 -9.75 13.41
CA GLY A 224 8.51 -8.54 14.24
C GLY A 224 7.24 -7.68 14.15
N ASP A 225 6.71 -7.49 12.93
CA ASP A 225 5.45 -6.78 12.72
C ASP A 225 4.26 -7.50 13.37
N LEU A 226 4.24 -8.83 13.36
CA LEU A 226 3.22 -9.61 14.06
C LEU A 226 3.29 -9.39 15.57
N LEU A 227 4.49 -9.51 16.17
CA LEU A 227 4.70 -9.31 17.60
C LEU A 227 4.29 -7.92 18.04
N ARG A 228 4.71 -6.88 17.30
CA ARG A 228 4.31 -5.49 17.56
C ARG A 228 2.79 -5.33 17.59
N ARG A 229 2.08 -5.89 16.59
CA ARG A 229 0.61 -5.85 16.54
C ARG A 229 -0.05 -6.60 17.68
N LEU A 230 0.50 -7.72 18.14
CA LEU A 230 -0.02 -8.47 19.28
C LEU A 230 0.16 -7.68 20.58
N LEU A 231 1.32 -7.05 20.78
CA LEU A 231 1.59 -6.20 21.95
C LEU A 231 0.65 -4.99 21.98
N TYR A 232 0.46 -4.31 20.85
CA TYR A 232 -0.49 -3.19 20.79
C TYR A 232 -1.93 -3.63 21.04
N ALA A 233 -2.36 -4.75 20.45
CA ALA A 233 -3.71 -5.27 20.68
C ALA A 233 -3.94 -5.72 22.14
N ALA A 234 -2.90 -6.13 22.86
CA ALA A 234 -2.97 -6.47 24.27
C ALA A 234 -2.98 -5.23 25.18
N ASN A 235 -2.37 -4.13 24.75
CA ASN A 235 -2.33 -2.87 25.50
C ASN A 235 -3.56 -1.98 25.27
N ASP A 236 -4.36 -2.29 24.24
CA ASP A 236 -5.62 -1.61 23.95
C ASP A 236 -6.76 -2.16 24.82
N SER A 237 -6.82 -1.66 26.06
CA SER A 237 -7.84 -2.01 27.05
C SER A 237 -9.29 -1.64 26.65
N ALA A 238 -9.49 -1.02 25.47
CA ALA A 238 -10.81 -0.69 24.93
C ALA A 238 -11.44 -1.81 24.08
N ALA A 239 -10.71 -2.90 23.78
CA ALA A 239 -11.22 -4.04 23.00
C ALA A 239 -11.99 -5.10 23.84
N ALA A 240 -12.26 -4.81 25.12
CA ALA A 240 -13.13 -5.60 25.98
C ALA A 240 -14.47 -4.88 26.16
N ASN A 241 -15.32 -4.93 25.13
CA ASN A 241 -16.79 -4.78 25.21
C ASN A 241 -17.43 -5.49 24.01
#